data_AF-Q2I1A1-F1
#
_entry.id   AF-Q2I1A1-F1
#
_cell.length_a   1.000
_cell.length_b   1.000
_cell.length_c   1.000
_cell.angle_alpha   90.00
_cell.angle_beta   90.00
_cell.angle_gamma   90.00
#
_symmetry.space_group_name_H-M   'P 1'
#
loop_
_entity.id
_entity.type
_entity.pdbx_description
1 polymer ?
#
loop_
_entity_poly.entity_id
_entity_poly.type
_entity_poly.pdbx_seq_one_letter_code
_entity_poly.pdbx_strand_id
1 'polypeptide(L)'
;SGMSHEDLEELPREYLEASWTMEKVFEELQATDLKRVLEATKEHYHIIQKFVILGDLDGLLEEFGDWLGRTPPLPAHLLRFMAHLVLFYRSLGMQLKEEVCVDVLKAYISLLVKEKQVELIAFYVSHLPADMGVTQ
;
A
#
# COMPACT_ATOMS: atom_id res chain seq x y z
N SER A 1 31.37 -14.51 44.40
CA SER A 1 30.10 -15.01 43.86
C SER A 1 29.00 -14.04 44.26
N GLY A 2 28.36 -13.39 43.29
CA GLY A 2 27.36 -12.36 43.58
C GLY A 2 26.95 -11.65 42.31
N MET A 3 26.28 -12.36 41.41
CA MET A 3 25.39 -11.70 40.44
C MET A 3 24.01 -11.72 41.09
N SER A 4 23.51 -10.55 41.47
CA SER A 4 22.12 -10.33 41.79
C SER A 4 21.29 -10.85 40.62
N HIS A 5 20.49 -11.89 40.85
CA HIS A 5 19.35 -12.16 40.00
C HIS A 5 18.51 -10.89 40.02
N GLU A 6 18.50 -10.13 38.92
CA GLU A 6 17.46 -9.14 38.69
C GLU A 6 16.15 -9.91 38.73
N ASP A 7 15.31 -9.61 39.72
CA ASP A 7 13.97 -10.19 39.86
C ASP A 7 13.18 -9.80 38.62
N LEU A 8 13.13 -10.70 37.63
CA LEU A 8 12.32 -10.51 36.44
C LEU A 8 10.85 -10.58 36.86
N GLU A 9 10.12 -9.48 36.71
CA GLU A 9 8.67 -9.46 36.93
C GLU A 9 7.97 -10.41 35.95
N GLU A 10 7.09 -11.26 36.47
CA GLU A 10 6.25 -12.13 35.64
C GLU A 10 5.26 -11.27 34.84
N LEU A 11 5.25 -11.48 33.53
CA LEU A 11 4.29 -10.79 32.66
C LEU A 11 2.85 -11.19 33.03
N PRO A 12 1.88 -10.26 32.91
CA PRO A 12 0.48 -10.56 33.14
C PRO A 12 0.02 -11.75 32.28
N ARG A 13 -0.83 -12.63 32.83
CA ARG A 13 -1.26 -13.86 32.15
C ARG A 13 -1.91 -13.58 30.79
N GLU A 14 -2.54 -12.41 30.63
CA GLU A 14 -3.15 -12.01 29.37
C GLU A 14 -2.12 -11.93 28.21
N TYR A 15 -0.85 -11.65 28.50
CA TYR A 15 0.23 -11.66 27.48
C TYR A 15 0.60 -13.06 27.01
N LEU A 16 0.43 -14.07 27.86
CA LEU A 16 0.74 -15.47 27.55
C LEU A 16 -0.44 -16.17 26.85
N GLU A 17 -1.66 -15.74 27.12
CA GLU A 17 -2.89 -16.35 26.60
C GLU A 17 -3.37 -15.73 25.29
N ALA A 18 -2.91 -14.53 24.94
CA ALA A 18 -3.36 -13.84 23.76
C ALA A 18 -2.59 -14.26 22.50
N SER A 19 -3.20 -15.13 21.70
CA SER A 19 -2.80 -15.38 20.30
C SER A 19 -3.22 -14.19 19.43
N TRP A 20 -2.40 -13.13 19.43
CA TRP A 20 -2.59 -11.99 18.55
C TRP A 20 -2.03 -12.29 17.15
N THR A 21 -2.91 -12.37 16.16
CA THR A 21 -2.50 -12.33 14.75
C THR A 21 -2.47 -10.87 14.27
N MET A 22 -1.76 -10.59 13.17
CA MET A 22 -1.70 -9.22 12.64
C MET A 22 -3.08 -8.74 12.17
N GLU A 23 -3.91 -9.65 11.65
CA GLU A 23 -5.30 -9.39 11.29
C GLU A 23 -6.08 -8.89 12.51
N LYS A 24 -6.00 -9.63 13.63
CA LYS A 24 -6.67 -9.26 14.87
C LYS A 24 -6.18 -7.90 15.40
N VAL A 25 -4.89 -7.61 15.27
CA VAL A 25 -4.34 -6.29 15.66
C VAL A 25 -4.98 -5.17 14.83
N PHE A 26 -5.09 -5.34 13.51
CA PHE A 26 -5.72 -4.32 12.66
C PHE A 26 -7.24 -4.22 12.86
N GLU A 27 -7.92 -5.33 13.19
CA GLU A 27 -9.34 -5.31 13.56
C GLU A 27 -9.57 -4.49 14.84
N GLU A 28 -8.77 -4.70 15.89
CA GLU A 28 -8.87 -3.90 17.12
C GLU A 28 -8.53 -2.41 16.88
N LEU A 29 -7.55 -2.11 16.02
CA LEU A 29 -7.24 -0.73 15.63
C LEU A 29 -8.42 -0.06 14.89
N GLN A 30 -9.25 -0.83 14.19
CA GLN A 30 -10.47 -0.32 13.55
C GLN A 30 -11.65 -0.23 14.52
N ALA A 31 -11.67 -1.05 15.58
CA ALA A 31 -12.71 -1.07 16.61
C ALA A 31 -12.49 -0.08 17.77
N THR A 32 -11.34 0.60 17.82
CA THR A 32 -11.02 1.56 18.88
C THR A 32 -11.89 2.83 18.84
N ASP A 33 -12.23 3.39 20.01
CA ASP A 33 -12.89 4.69 20.12
C ASP A 33 -11.92 5.89 20.00
N LEU A 34 -10.61 5.63 19.87
CA LEU A 34 -9.60 6.66 19.78
C LEU A 34 -9.65 7.34 18.41
N LYS A 35 -10.30 8.52 18.35
CA LYS A 35 -10.45 9.31 17.12
C LYS A 35 -9.16 9.49 16.32
N ARG A 36 -8.02 9.75 16.97
CA ARG A 36 -6.72 9.90 16.29
C ARG A 36 -6.33 8.63 15.53
N VAL A 37 -6.59 7.46 16.11
CA VAL A 37 -6.27 6.16 15.49
C VAL A 37 -7.21 5.93 14.31
N LEU A 38 -8.51 6.18 14.49
CA LEU A 38 -9.51 6.04 13.43
C LEU A 38 -9.29 6.98 12.23
N GLU A 39 -8.73 8.17 12.44
CA GLU A 39 -8.35 9.05 11.33
C GLU A 39 -7.08 8.54 10.63
N ALA A 40 -6.09 8.07 11.39
CA ALA A 40 -4.87 7.48 10.82
C ALA A 40 -5.17 6.23 9.98
N THR A 41 -6.15 5.39 10.37
CA THR A 41 -6.51 4.17 9.61
C THR A 41 -7.13 4.47 8.23
N LYS A 42 -7.55 5.72 7.99
CA LYS A 42 -8.10 6.18 6.71
C LYS A 42 -7.05 6.81 5.79
N GLU A 43 -5.83 7.06 6.30
CA GLU A 43 -4.79 7.68 5.48
C GLU A 43 -4.24 6.68 4.45
N HIS A 44 -4.10 7.12 3.20
CA HIS A 44 -3.67 6.27 2.09
C HIS A 44 -2.41 5.44 2.40
N TYR A 45 -1.36 6.06 2.97
CA TYR A 45 -0.13 5.33 3.28
C TYR A 45 -0.30 4.30 4.39
N HIS A 46 -1.17 4.56 5.37
CA HIS A 46 -1.48 3.60 6.43
C HIS A 46 -2.32 2.43 5.93
N ILE A 47 -3.25 2.70 5.00
CA ILE A 47 -3.99 1.63 4.30
C ILE A 47 -3.01 0.76 3.50
N ILE A 48 -2.08 1.34 2.75
CA ILE A 48 -1.06 0.59 2.02
C ILE A 48 -0.22 -0.26 2.98
N GLN A 49 0.26 0.33 4.08
CA GLN A 49 1.04 -0.40 5.09
C GLN A 49 0.27 -1.57 5.67
N LYS A 50 -1.02 -1.38 6.01
CA LYS A 50 -1.88 -2.46 6.51
C LYS A 50 -1.89 -3.63 5.53
N PHE A 51 -2.22 -3.39 4.26
CA PHE A 51 -2.31 -4.47 3.27
C PHE A 51 -0.95 -5.14 3.00
N VAL A 52 0.14 -4.38 2.98
CA VAL A 52 1.51 -4.92 2.86
C VAL A 52 1.85 -5.84 4.05
N ILE A 53 1.52 -5.41 5.27
CA ILE A 53 1.78 -6.18 6.50
C ILE A 53 0.96 -7.46 6.54
N LEU A 54 -0.31 -7.40 6.09
CA LEU A 54 -1.21 -8.55 6.02
C LEU A 54 -0.93 -9.45 4.80
N GLY A 55 -0.10 -9.01 3.86
CA GLY A 55 0.16 -9.74 2.61
C GLY A 55 -1.01 -9.79 1.64
N ASP A 56 -2.05 -8.97 1.86
CA ASP A 56 -3.26 -8.93 1.04
C ASP A 56 -3.10 -7.88 -0.08
N LEU A 57 -2.50 -8.33 -1.19
CA LEU A 57 -2.27 -7.47 -2.36
C LEU A 57 -3.51 -7.28 -3.22
N ASP A 58 -4.46 -8.22 -3.19
CA ASP A 58 -5.70 -8.08 -3.93
C ASP A 58 -6.54 -6.94 -3.33
N GLY A 59 -6.68 -6.90 -2.01
CA GLY A 59 -7.32 -5.80 -1.29
C GLY A 59 -6.60 -4.46 -1.50
N LEU A 60 -5.27 -4.45 -1.56
CA LEU A 60 -4.50 -3.25 -1.90
C LEU A 60 -4.83 -2.70 -3.29
N LEU A 61 -4.97 -3.58 -4.28
CA LEU A 61 -5.30 -3.17 -5.66
C LEU A 61 -6.75 -2.71 -5.78
N GLU A 62 -7.67 -3.27 -5.00
CA GLU A 62 -9.04 -2.75 -4.92
C GLU A 62 -9.07 -1.31 -4.42
N GLU A 63 -8.32 -1.00 -3.35
CA GLU A 63 -8.18 0.39 -2.87
C GLU A 63 -7.57 1.30 -3.94
N PHE A 64 -6.55 0.85 -4.66
CA PHE A 64 -5.95 1.64 -5.74
C PHE A 64 -6.96 1.96 -6.84
N GLY A 65 -7.77 0.98 -7.24
CA GLY A 65 -8.83 1.16 -8.22
C GLY A 65 -9.88 2.18 -7.76
N ASP A 66 -10.34 2.07 -6.52
CA ASP A 66 -11.31 3.01 -5.96
C ASP A 66 -10.74 4.43 -5.87
N TRP A 67 -9.50 4.59 -5.38
CA TRP A 67 -8.84 5.89 -5.25
C TRP A 67 -8.64 6.61 -6.59
N LEU A 68 -8.36 5.87 -7.66
CA LEU A 68 -8.25 6.43 -9.02
C LEU A 68 -9.58 6.98 -9.54
N GLY A 69 -10.72 6.42 -9.09
CA GLY A 69 -12.05 6.88 -9.45
C GLY A 69 -12.56 8.10 -8.68
N ARG A 70 -11.85 8.52 -7.62
CA ARG A 70 -12.29 9.61 -6.74
C ARG A 70 -11.97 11.00 -7.31
N THR A 71 -12.76 11.98 -6.86
CA THR A 71 -12.50 13.41 -7.07
C THR A 71 -12.38 14.12 -5.72
N PRO A 72 -11.40 15.02 -5.51
CA PRO A 72 -10.35 15.45 -6.44
C PRO A 72 -9.33 14.34 -6.77
N PRO A 73 -8.56 14.47 -7.87
CA PRO A 73 -7.56 13.48 -8.25
C PRO A 73 -6.48 13.32 -7.17
N LEU A 74 -5.83 12.16 -7.16
CA LEU A 74 -4.82 11.82 -6.17
C LEU A 74 -3.61 12.78 -6.19
N PRO A 75 -3.00 13.06 -5.03
CA PRO A 75 -1.76 13.82 -4.97
C PRO A 75 -0.65 13.17 -5.81
N ALA A 76 0.14 14.01 -6.50
CA ALA A 76 1.21 13.57 -7.41
C ALA A 76 2.18 12.57 -6.77
N HIS A 77 2.58 12.82 -5.51
CA HIS A 77 3.50 11.95 -4.78
C HIS A 77 2.90 10.59 -4.45
N LEU A 78 1.59 10.53 -4.15
CA LEU A 78 0.89 9.27 -3.89
C LEU A 78 0.80 8.44 -5.18
N LEU A 79 0.42 9.09 -6.29
CA LEU A 79 0.33 8.41 -7.58
C LEU A 79 1.68 7.88 -8.06
N ARG A 80 2.76 8.65 -7.88
CA ARG A 80 4.13 8.19 -8.12
C ARG A 80 4.47 6.97 -7.26
N PHE A 81 4.12 7.01 -5.98
CA PHE A 81 4.37 5.89 -5.06
C PHE A 81 3.61 4.62 -5.48
N MET A 82 2.32 4.75 -5.83
CA MET A 82 1.51 3.65 -6.34
C MET A 82 2.13 3.03 -7.60
N ALA A 83 2.53 3.86 -8.57
CA ALA A 83 3.17 3.40 -9.80
C ALA A 83 4.47 2.62 -9.54
N HIS A 84 5.33 3.11 -8.64
CA HIS A 84 6.54 2.37 -8.27
C HIS A 84 6.25 1.09 -7.49
N LEU A 85 5.23 1.09 -6.63
CA LEU A 85 4.88 -0.09 -5.85
C LEU A 85 4.38 -1.23 -6.74
N VAL A 86 3.51 -0.94 -7.72
CA VAL A 86 3.06 -1.98 -8.68
C VAL A 86 4.21 -2.51 -9.53
N LEU A 87 5.14 -1.64 -9.97
CA LEU A 87 6.33 -2.05 -10.71
C LEU A 87 7.28 -2.90 -9.86
N PHE A 88 7.42 -2.57 -8.58
CA PHE A 88 8.21 -3.34 -7.63
C PHE A 88 7.63 -4.75 -7.43
N TYR A 89 6.33 -4.89 -7.21
CA TYR A 89 5.72 -6.21 -7.09
C TYR A 89 5.81 -7.04 -8.37
N ARG A 90 5.68 -6.40 -9.54
CA ARG A 90 5.93 -7.06 -10.83
C ARG A 90 7.37 -7.54 -10.96
N SER A 91 8.35 -6.76 -10.52
CA SER A 91 9.77 -7.16 -10.60
C SER A 91 10.10 -8.32 -9.66
N LEU A 92 9.32 -8.51 -8.59
CA LEU A 92 9.36 -9.70 -7.73
C LEU A 92 8.63 -10.92 -8.31
N GLY A 93 7.97 -10.79 -9.47
CA GLY A 93 7.21 -11.87 -10.10
C GLY A 93 5.85 -12.13 -9.46
N MET A 94 5.31 -11.19 -8.68
CA MET A 94 4.00 -11.32 -8.06
C MET A 94 2.89 -11.16 -9.11
N GLN A 95 1.88 -12.02 -9.03
CA GLN A 95 0.69 -11.88 -9.86
C GLN A 95 -0.20 -10.81 -9.25
N LEU A 96 -0.35 -9.71 -9.99
CA LEU A 96 -1.21 -8.58 -9.62
C LEU A 96 -2.39 -8.51 -10.59
N LYS A 97 -3.48 -7.87 -10.17
CA LYS A 97 -4.60 -7.54 -11.06
C LYS A 97 -4.14 -6.55 -12.12
N GLU A 98 -3.90 -7.08 -13.33
CA GLU A 98 -3.24 -6.36 -14.42
C GLU A 98 -3.99 -5.09 -14.83
N GLU A 99 -5.32 -5.15 -14.85
CA GLU A 99 -6.18 -4.00 -15.19
C GLU A 99 -5.90 -2.79 -14.27
N VAL A 100 -5.87 -3.01 -12.95
CA VAL A 100 -5.61 -1.95 -11.98
C VAL A 100 -4.18 -1.43 -12.13
N CYS A 101 -3.20 -2.31 -12.34
CA CYS A 101 -1.81 -1.91 -12.53
C CYS A 101 -1.66 -1.00 -13.77
N VAL A 102 -2.33 -1.36 -14.86
CA VAL A 102 -2.39 -0.55 -16.09
C VAL A 102 -3.03 0.81 -15.82
N ASP A 103 -4.13 0.86 -15.08
CA ASP A 103 -4.83 2.11 -14.76
C ASP A 103 -3.98 3.04 -13.88
N VAL A 104 -3.28 2.48 -12.88
CA VAL A 104 -2.30 3.23 -12.07
C VAL A 104 -1.20 3.83 -12.94
N LEU A 105 -0.61 3.04 -13.84
CA LEU A 105 0.44 3.50 -14.74
C LEU A 105 -0.07 4.56 -15.73
N LYS A 106 -1.26 4.38 -16.31
CA LYS A 106 -1.90 5.36 -17.21
C LYS A 106 -2.18 6.68 -16.50
N ALA A 107 -2.69 6.63 -15.27
CA ALA A 107 -2.92 7.83 -14.48
C ALA A 107 -1.61 8.57 -14.21
N TYR A 108 -0.54 7.85 -13.85
CA TYR A 108 0.76 8.47 -13.60
C TYR A 108 1.40 9.03 -14.87
N ILE A 109 1.34 8.32 -16.00
CA ILE A 109 1.78 8.82 -17.30
C ILE A 109 1.03 10.11 -17.67
N SER A 110 -0.29 10.15 -17.47
CA SER A 110 -1.11 11.34 -17.73
C SER A 110 -0.67 12.55 -16.88
N LEU A 111 -0.28 12.31 -15.62
CA LEU A 111 0.32 13.34 -14.76
C LEU A 111 1.67 13.83 -15.32
N LEU A 112 2.56 12.92 -15.74
CA LEU A 112 3.86 13.28 -16.33
C LEU A 112 3.72 14.08 -17.63
N VAL A 113 2.74 13.74 -18.48
CA VAL A 113 2.40 14.51 -19.68
C VAL A 113 2.00 15.94 -19.31
N LYS A 114 1.11 16.10 -18.32
CA LYS A 114 0.67 17.41 -17.84
C LYS A 114 1.82 18.24 -17.28
N GLU A 115 2.79 17.59 -16.62
CA GLU A 115 4.00 18.22 -16.08
C GLU A 115 5.13 18.38 -17.10
N LYS A 116 4.93 17.94 -18.35
CA LYS A 116 5.92 17.99 -19.45
C LYS A 116 7.22 17.21 -19.16
N GLN A 117 7.15 16.18 -18.32
CA GLN A 117 8.29 15.31 -17.99
C GLN A 117 8.47 14.18 -19.03
N VAL A 118 8.70 14.55 -20.29
CA VAL A 118 8.64 13.65 -21.44
C VAL A 118 9.67 12.51 -21.37
N GLU A 119 10.85 12.76 -20.82
CA GLU A 119 11.92 11.77 -20.70
C GLU A 119 11.52 10.56 -19.84
N LEU A 120 10.64 10.76 -18.85
CA LEU A 120 10.20 9.69 -17.96
C LEU A 120 9.06 8.86 -18.56
N ILE A 121 8.30 9.41 -19.52
CA ILE A 121 7.10 8.76 -20.07
C ILE A 121 7.46 7.42 -20.74
N ALA A 122 8.55 7.41 -21.53
CA ALA A 122 8.99 6.22 -22.25
C ALA A 122 9.21 5.01 -21.33
N PHE A 123 9.78 5.25 -20.13
CA PHE A 123 9.99 4.21 -19.13
C PHE A 123 8.67 3.61 -18.63
N TYR A 124 7.66 4.43 -18.30
CA TYR A 124 6.40 3.89 -17.80
C TYR A 124 5.56 3.23 -18.89
N VAL A 125 5.59 3.77 -20.11
CA VAL A 125 4.89 3.20 -21.28
C VAL A 125 5.45 1.81 -21.61
N SER A 126 6.75 1.57 -21.46
CA SER A 126 7.34 0.25 -21.72
C SER A 126 6.87 -0.85 -20.77
N HIS A 127 6.18 -0.50 -19.68
CA HIS A 127 5.58 -1.44 -18.72
C HIS A 127 4.07 -1.65 -18.93
N LEU A 128 3.48 -1.01 -19.94
CA LEU A 128 2.12 -1.30 -20.38
C LEU A 128 2.11 -2.49 -21.35
N PRO A 129 0.99 -3.24 -21.43
CA PRO A 129 0.79 -4.26 -22.45
C PRO A 129 1.03 -3.71 -23.87
N ALA A 130 1.69 -4.51 -24.72
CA ALA A 130 2.18 -4.08 -26.04
C ALA A 130 1.05 -3.70 -27.02
N ASP A 131 -0.15 -4.24 -26.82
CA ASP A 131 -1.38 -3.90 -27.55
C ASP A 131 -1.92 -2.51 -27.20
N MET A 132 -1.47 -1.91 -26.10
CA MET A 132 -1.81 -0.53 -25.70
C MET A 132 -0.72 0.49 -26.05
N GLY A 133 0.46 0.03 -26.49
CA GLY A 133 1.63 0.88 -26.76
C GLY A 133 1.57 1.68 -28.07
N VAL A 134 0.57 1.46 -28.92
CA VAL A 134 0.47 2.12 -30.23
C VAL A 134 -0.98 2.42 -30.61
N THR A 135 -1.49 3.56 -30.18
CA THR A 135 -2.50 4.29 -30.96
C THR A 135 -1.86 5.56 -31.49
N GLN A 136 -1.44 5.49 -32.76
CA GLN A 136 -1.10 6.65 -33.57
C GLN A 136 -2.36 7.45 -33.92
#